data_AF-A0A382JWW1-F1
#
_entry.id   AF-A0A382JWW1-F1
#
_cell.length_a   1.000
_cell.length_b   1.000
_cell.length_c   1.000
_cell.angle_alpha   90.00
_cell.angle_beta   90.00
_cell.angle_gamma   90.00
#
_symmetry.space_group_name_H-M   'P 1'
#
loop_
_entity.id
_entity.type
_entity.pdbx_description
1 polymer ?
#
loop_
_entity_poly.entity_id
_entity_poly.type
_entity_poly.pdbx_seq_one_letter_code
_entity_poly.pdbx_strand_id
1 'polypeptide(L)'
;ADFGVSYLETEDVFERRAISWKYQYDLVEATPKPAKWMEVRFEDFILHQERELKRMEQFLGFDLGRIVVRPDSVARWRSAESVPDFDFLRPHFVDVSTA
;
A
#
# COMPACT_ATOMS: atom_id res chain seq x y z
N ALA A 1 -17.07 4.58 -14.82
CA ALA A 1 -16.50 5.93 -14.89
C ALA A 1 -15.15 5.80 -15.58
N ASP A 2 -14.84 6.65 -16.54
CA ASP A 2 -13.52 6.71 -17.17
C ASP A 2 -12.63 7.60 -16.30
N PHE A 3 -11.64 7.00 -15.65
CA PHE A 3 -10.69 7.71 -14.78
C PHE A 3 -9.44 8.15 -15.55
N GLY A 4 -9.36 7.90 -16.87
CA GLY A 4 -8.20 8.22 -17.70
C GLY A 4 -6.96 7.38 -17.41
N VAL A 5 -7.09 6.29 -16.64
CA VAL A 5 -6.00 5.38 -16.27
C VAL A 5 -6.21 4.03 -16.96
N SER A 6 -5.17 3.53 -17.63
CA SER A 6 -5.19 2.23 -18.31
C SER A 6 -5.07 1.07 -17.32
N TYR A 7 -5.87 0.02 -17.52
CA TYR A 7 -5.73 -1.26 -16.84
C TYR A 7 -5.36 -2.33 -17.86
N LEU A 8 -4.17 -2.90 -17.74
CA LEU A 8 -3.67 -3.93 -18.65
C LEU A 8 -4.21 -5.31 -18.25
N GLU A 9 -4.59 -6.12 -19.22
CA GLU A 9 -5.02 -7.51 -19.00
C GLU A 9 -3.85 -8.48 -19.15
N THR A 10 -3.78 -9.47 -18.27
CA THR A 10 -2.79 -10.56 -18.31
C THR A 10 -3.37 -11.80 -17.62
N GLU A 11 -2.93 -12.97 -18.08
CA GLU A 11 -3.26 -14.26 -17.48
C GLU A 11 -2.34 -14.60 -16.29
N ASP A 12 -1.16 -13.96 -16.20
CA ASP A 12 -0.24 -14.17 -15.09
C ASP A 12 -0.79 -13.56 -13.79
N VAL A 13 -0.88 -14.38 -12.74
CA VAL A 13 -1.49 -13.98 -11.47
C VAL A 13 -0.66 -12.92 -10.75
N PHE A 14 0.67 -13.00 -10.81
CA PHE A 14 1.54 -12.02 -10.16
C PHE A 14 1.56 -10.69 -10.91
N GLU A 15 1.63 -10.74 -12.23
CA GLU A 15 1.59 -9.55 -13.09
C GLU A 15 0.24 -8.84 -12.96
N ARG A 16 -0.88 -9.58 -12.95
CA ARG A 16 -2.21 -9.00 -12.72
C ARG A 16 -2.31 -8.30 -11.37
N ARG A 17 -1.70 -8.86 -10.32
CA ARG A 17 -1.65 -8.22 -8.99
C ARG A 17 -0.79 -6.95 -9.02
N ALA A 18 0.34 -6.97 -9.71
CA ALA A 18 1.20 -5.80 -9.88
C ALA A 18 0.50 -4.70 -10.70
N ILE A 19 -0.20 -5.04 -11.78
CA ILE A 19 -1.01 -4.12 -12.58
C ILE A 19 -2.15 -3.54 -11.73
N SER A 20 -2.85 -4.38 -10.96
CA SER A 20 -3.91 -3.93 -10.06
C SER A 20 -3.39 -2.93 -9.02
N TRP A 21 -2.21 -3.18 -8.45
CA TRP A 21 -1.56 -2.24 -7.54
C TRP A 21 -1.21 -0.91 -8.25
N LYS A 22 -0.57 -0.97 -9.42
CA LYS A 22 -0.18 0.23 -10.20
C LYS A 22 -1.39 1.05 -10.61
N TYR A 23 -2.46 0.38 -11.03
CA TYR A 23 -3.72 1.03 -11.37
C TYR A 23 -4.31 1.79 -10.18
N GLN A 24 -4.35 1.20 -8.97
CA GLN A 24 -4.82 1.89 -7.77
C GLN A 24 -3.91 3.07 -7.39
N TYR A 25 -2.59 2.92 -7.53
CA TYR A 25 -1.64 4.00 -7.32
C TYR A 25 -1.91 5.17 -8.25
N ASP A 26 -2.07 4.90 -9.55
CA ASP A 26 -2.31 5.91 -10.58
C ASP A 26 -3.66 6.61 -10.40
N LEU A 27 -4.69 5.89 -9.95
CA LEU A 27 -5.97 6.51 -9.58
C LEU A 27 -5.82 7.52 -8.44
N VAL A 28 -5.06 7.17 -7.40
CA VAL A 28 -4.80 8.08 -6.27
C VAL A 28 -3.95 9.27 -6.72
N GLU A 29 -2.95 9.06 -7.57
CA GLU A 29 -2.08 10.12 -8.11
C GLU A 29 -2.85 11.09 -9.01
N ALA A 30 -3.74 10.57 -9.86
CA ALA A 30 -4.57 11.38 -10.77
C ALA A 30 -5.69 12.15 -10.05
N THR A 31 -6.01 11.78 -8.80
CA THR A 31 -7.09 12.41 -8.04
C THR A 31 -6.54 13.55 -7.18
N PRO A 32 -7.12 14.77 -7.23
CA PRO A 32 -6.74 15.85 -6.32
C PRO A 32 -6.87 15.42 -4.85
N LYS A 33 -5.79 15.60 -4.07
CA LYS A 33 -5.79 15.21 -2.66
C LYS A 33 -6.85 16.03 -1.89
N PRO A 34 -7.74 15.37 -1.12
CA PRO A 34 -8.73 16.09 -0.31
C PRO A 34 -8.05 16.89 0.81
N ALA A 35 -8.74 17.90 1.32
CA ALA A 35 -8.23 18.77 2.39
C ALA A 35 -7.84 18.01 3.67
N LYS A 36 -8.48 16.87 3.93
CA LYS A 36 -8.12 15.93 5.00
C LYS A 36 -7.60 14.65 4.37
N TRP A 37 -6.30 14.46 4.37
CA TRP A 37 -5.60 13.29 3.83
C TRP A 37 -4.55 12.82 4.82
N MET A 38 -4.44 11.51 5.01
CA MET A 38 -3.43 10.88 5.87
C MET A 38 -2.94 9.60 5.22
N GLU A 39 -1.62 9.42 5.20
CA GLU A 39 -0.98 8.19 4.74
C GLU A 39 -0.57 7.35 5.94
N VAL A 40 -0.85 6.05 5.86
CA VAL A 40 -0.46 5.05 6.86
C VAL A 40 0.29 3.96 6.13
N ARG A 41 1.55 3.76 6.51
CA ARG A 41 2.39 2.71 5.93
C ARG A 41 1.97 1.35 6.49
N PHE A 42 1.86 0.37 5.61
CA PHE A 42 1.47 -0.99 5.98
C PHE A 42 2.36 -1.57 7.09
N GLU A 43 3.68 -1.50 6.93
CA GLU A 43 4.62 -2.06 7.90
C GLU A 43 4.53 -1.37 9.26
N ASP A 44 4.33 -0.04 9.28
CA ASP A 44 4.13 0.70 10.52
C ASP A 44 2.85 0.28 11.23
N PHE A 45 1.75 0.10 10.49
CA PHE A 45 0.49 -0.36 11.07
C PHE A 45 0.60 -1.77 11.65
N ILE A 46 1.34 -2.66 11.00
CA ILE A 46 1.52 -4.04 11.47
C ILE A 46 2.50 -4.12 12.64
N LEU A 47 3.64 -3.43 12.59
CA LEU A 47 4.71 -3.52 13.59
C LEU A 47 4.50 -2.57 14.79
N HIS A 48 3.78 -1.47 14.59
CA HIS A 48 3.58 -0.40 15.56
C HIS A 48 2.10 0.01 15.67
N GLN A 49 1.19 -0.96 15.65
CA GLN A 49 -0.25 -0.76 15.55
C GLN A 49 -0.81 0.29 16.52
N GLU A 50 -0.45 0.25 17.80
CA GLU A 50 -0.96 1.22 18.79
C GLU A 50 -0.54 2.67 18.49
N ARG A 51 0.67 2.86 17.95
CA ARG A 51 1.16 4.18 17.53
C ARG A 51 0.33 4.71 16.36
N GLU A 52 0.09 3.86 15.36
CA GLU A 52 -0.66 4.24 14.17
C GLU A 52 -2.14 4.44 14.47
N LEU A 53 -2.77 3.57 15.28
CA LEU A 53 -4.15 3.74 15.73
C LEU A 53 -4.35 5.08 16.42
N LYS A 54 -3.46 5.46 17.35
CA LYS A 54 -3.56 6.76 18.03
C LYS A 54 -3.49 7.95 17.06
N ARG A 55 -2.62 7.89 16.04
CA ARG A 55 -2.54 8.93 14.99
C ARG A 55 -3.83 8.98 14.17
N MET A 56 -4.38 7.82 13.82
CA MET A 56 -5.63 7.72 13.06
C MET A 56 -6.84 8.20 13.86
N GLU A 57 -6.95 7.84 15.15
CA GLU A 57 -7.99 8.31 16.06
C GLU A 57 -7.97 9.83 16.20
N GLN A 58 -6.78 10.44 16.33
CA GLN A 58 -6.62 11.90 16.34
C GLN A 58 -7.06 12.55 15.02
N PHE A 59 -6.76 11.93 13.89
CA PHE A 59 -7.16 12.41 12.57
C PHE A 59 -8.68 12.31 12.35
N LEU A 60 -9.30 11.22 12.82
CA LEU A 60 -10.72 10.90 12.62
C LEU A 60 -11.63 11.54 13.67
N GLY A 61 -11.14 11.78 14.89
CA GLY A 61 -11.89 12.34 16.00
C GLY A 61 -12.75 11.33 16.78
N PHE A 62 -12.50 10.02 16.63
CA PHE A 62 -13.18 8.96 17.39
C PHE A 62 -12.27 7.74 17.57
N ASP A 63 -12.58 6.92 18.58
CA ASP A 63 -11.80 5.73 18.94
C ASP A 63 -11.94 4.60 17.90
N LEU A 64 -10.83 3.91 17.62
CA LEU A 64 -10.80 2.83 16.64
C LEU A 64 -10.79 1.46 17.31
N GLY A 65 -11.54 0.52 16.70
CA GLY A 65 -11.49 -0.88 17.07
C GLY A 65 -10.14 -1.51 16.69
N ARG A 66 -9.55 -2.28 17.61
CA ARG A 66 -8.33 -3.04 17.35
C ARG A 66 -8.67 -4.31 16.57
N ILE A 67 -7.91 -4.56 15.51
CA ILE A 67 -7.95 -5.81 14.74
C ILE A 67 -6.68 -6.61 14.99
N VAL A 68 -6.79 -7.94 14.89
CA VAL A 68 -5.62 -8.81 14.93
C VAL A 68 -4.78 -8.58 13.67
N VAL A 69 -3.53 -8.19 13.86
CA VAL A 69 -2.53 -8.07 12.79
C VAL A 69 -1.60 -9.28 12.78
N ARG A 70 -0.96 -9.53 11.64
CA ARG A 70 -0.07 -10.67 11.39
C ARG A 70 1.34 -10.18 11.06
N PRO A 71 2.26 -10.08 12.05
CA PRO A 71 3.60 -9.56 11.82
C PRO A 71 4.41 -10.31 10.75
N ASP A 72 4.16 -11.60 10.58
CA ASP A 72 4.75 -12.46 9.55
C ASP A 72 4.34 -12.07 8.10
N SER A 73 3.33 -11.23 7.94
CA SER A 73 2.99 -10.64 6.65
C SER A 73 4.01 -9.59 6.18
N VAL A 74 4.72 -8.95 7.11
CA VAL A 74 5.79 -8.00 6.79
C VAL A 74 7.02 -8.76 6.33
N ALA A 75 7.64 -8.29 5.25
CA ALA A 75 8.83 -8.89 4.64
C ALA A 75 8.66 -10.37 4.20
N ARG A 76 7.43 -10.85 4.01
CA ARG A 76 7.12 -12.22 3.53
C ARG A 76 7.82 -12.57 2.21
N TRP A 77 8.15 -11.59 1.38
CA TRP A 77 8.88 -11.78 0.13
C TRP A 77 10.29 -12.35 0.34
N ARG A 78 10.90 -12.17 1.51
CA ARG A 78 12.26 -12.64 1.80
C ARG A 78 12.39 -14.17 1.81
N SER A 79 11.28 -14.88 2.04
CA SER A 79 11.22 -16.35 2.04
C SER A 79 10.49 -16.92 0.82
N ALA A 80 10.16 -16.09 -0.17
CA ALA A 80 9.50 -16.55 -1.38
C ALA A 80 10.49 -17.28 -2.31
N GLU A 81 10.02 -18.34 -2.99
CA GLU A 81 10.82 -19.06 -3.99
C GLU A 81 11.19 -18.16 -5.18
N SER A 82 10.31 -17.21 -5.51
CA SER A 82 10.57 -16.19 -6.51
C SER A 82 9.95 -14.86 -6.08
N VAL A 83 10.63 -13.78 -6.42
CA VAL A 83 10.14 -12.41 -6.24
C VAL A 83 10.06 -11.81 -7.64
N PRO A 84 8.85 -11.70 -8.22
CA PRO A 84 8.68 -11.06 -9.52
C PRO A 84 9.20 -9.62 -9.48
N ASP A 85 10.05 -9.27 -10.44
CA ASP A 85 10.56 -7.92 -10.64
C ASP A 85 9.92 -7.36 -11.91
N PHE A 86 8.92 -6.49 -11.72
CA PHE A 86 8.25 -5.81 -12.81
C PHE A 86 8.80 -4.39 -12.94
N ASP A 87 9.34 -4.05 -14.12
CA ASP A 87 10.03 -2.78 -14.35
C ASP A 87 9.20 -1.54 -13.93
N PHE A 88 7.88 -1.60 -14.15
CA PHE A 88 6.97 -0.49 -13.82
C PHE A 88 6.78 -0.27 -12.31
N LEU A 89 7.21 -1.20 -11.45
CA LEU A 89 7.16 -1.02 -9.99
C LEU A 89 8.40 -0.35 -9.43
N ARG A 90 9.55 -0.45 -10.11
CA ARG A 90 10.84 0.06 -9.58
C ARG A 90 10.82 1.54 -9.17
N PRO A 91 10.21 2.47 -9.92
CA PRO A 91 10.17 3.88 -9.52
C PRO A 91 9.41 4.13 -8.20
N HIS A 92 8.59 3.17 -7.76
CA HIS A 92 7.74 3.30 -6.59
C HIS A 92 8.30 2.58 -5.35
N PHE A 93 9.46 1.95 -5.46
CA PHE A 93 10.15 1.39 -4.30
C PHE A 93 10.78 2.52 -3.48
N VAL A 94 10.47 2.55 -2.19
CA VAL A 94 11.04 3.52 -1.25
C VAL A 94 12.22 2.87 -0.53
N ASP A 95 13.36 3.55 -0.52
CA ASP A 95 14.51 3.14 0.29
C ASP A 95 14.20 3.38 1.78
N VAL A 96 14.12 2.29 2.52
CA VAL A 96 13.79 2.29 3.95
C VAL A 96 14.97 2.73 4.82
N SER A 97 16.17 2.88 4.26
CA SER A 97 17.35 3.35 4.98
C SER A 97 17.39 4.88 5.16
N THR A 98 16.51 5.60 4.46
CA THR A 98 16.44 7.07 4.47
C THR A 98 15.26 7.65 5.25
N ALA A 99 14.47 6.82 5.94
CA ALA A 99 13.26 7.21 6.68
C ALA A 99 13.46 7.17 8.21
#